data_AF-A0A352WNN2-F1
#
_entry.id   AF-A0A352WNN2-F1
#
_cell.length_a   1.000
_cell.length_b   1.000
_cell.length_c   1.000
_cell.angle_alpha   90.00
_cell.angle_beta   90.00
_cell.angle_gamma   90.00
#
_symmetry.space_group_name_H-M   'P 1'
#
loop_
_entity.id
_entity.type
_entity.pdbx_description
1 polymer ?
#
loop_
_entity_poly.entity_id
_entity_poly.type
_entity_poly.pdbx_seq_one_letter_code
_entity_poly.pdbx_strand_id
1 'polypeptide(L)'
;MERRTPAFASSIRWQSANVVSQVLLQLFFIMVLARLISKADFGVMSIALVVVGFVEIFAQIGIGPSLVQRKDLQPRHIRAALQFSLGLGVAFFALMYGTAPQIGVWFNSDALVEVLRWVAFSFILSSIALVPRSLLVRHMDFKRLFAAAMVAMVIGNLGIGLGLAYAGYGVWAYVAALLSQNALLGLCFWWMRPPGTEGLWGRWQWTDLREMLAYGGRSTVFNWFNYAATKADTVLVGEFAQANPSTGGGWTATGLYDRSAHLMSLPITILGKLGDSVLFSGMSALQTEYQALQRVVSRGIALIAWLVIPGSLALAWFATEVAVLLLGAEYADAGPIVRILFIGVAFRSLIKLADAVVRATDQLIPAIAIKVAYLTGLIVAISSVLRTGGGLEGVAWAVTTCTVLQFLVFYAWLGSALRWKRLAAFRATGTGWIGALLAVPGYIAIDWFMPDWLVDDVDRWSLILKVLMIAAWTACVWVAVALRSPAVVDGGDLELRATWTAYLPKWLGKHIAK
;
A
#
# COMPACT_ATOMS: atom_id res chain seq x y z
N MET A 1 2.84 11.99 -41.73
CA MET A 1 2.24 11.79 -40.39
C MET A 1 2.55 10.35 -39.96
N GLU A 2 3.69 10.14 -39.32
CA GLU A 2 4.03 8.85 -38.71
C GLU A 2 3.12 8.58 -37.53
N ARG A 3 2.44 7.41 -37.54
CA ARG A 3 1.62 6.93 -36.43
C ARG A 3 2.51 6.66 -35.20
N ARG A 4 2.72 7.67 -34.36
CA ARG A 4 3.34 7.54 -33.03
C ARG A 4 2.38 6.84 -32.05
N THR A 5 2.16 5.55 -32.23
CA THR A 5 1.39 4.70 -31.30
C THR A 5 2.07 3.39 -30.84
N PRO A 6 3.41 3.31 -30.62
CA PRO A 6 4.00 2.18 -29.87
C PRO A 6 4.56 2.52 -28.47
N ALA A 7 4.77 3.79 -28.12
CA ALA A 7 5.39 4.16 -26.83
C ALA A 7 4.46 3.85 -25.63
N PHE A 8 3.21 4.29 -25.68
CA PHE A 8 2.27 4.22 -24.54
C PHE A 8 1.96 2.79 -24.08
N ALA A 9 1.63 1.89 -25.01
CA ALA A 9 1.35 0.48 -24.69
C ALA A 9 2.60 -0.26 -24.17
N SER A 10 3.79 0.10 -24.66
CA SER A 10 5.04 -0.43 -24.11
C SER A 10 5.30 0.11 -22.70
N SER A 11 5.06 1.40 -22.45
CA SER A 11 5.21 2.05 -21.15
C SER A 11 4.27 1.47 -20.09
N ILE A 12 3.00 1.20 -20.42
CA ILE A 12 2.06 0.54 -19.51
C ILE A 12 2.54 -0.86 -19.15
N ARG A 13 2.99 -1.66 -20.13
CA ARG A 13 3.53 -3.01 -19.88
C ARG A 13 4.71 -2.98 -18.92
N TRP A 14 5.67 -2.08 -19.14
CA TRP A 14 6.82 -1.92 -18.24
C TRP A 14 6.43 -1.43 -16.86
N GLN A 15 5.47 -0.51 -16.75
CA GLN A 15 4.99 -0.03 -15.47
C GLN A 15 4.26 -1.13 -14.68
N SER A 16 3.42 -1.93 -15.35
CA SER A 16 2.77 -3.09 -14.74
C SER A 16 3.78 -4.14 -14.30
N ALA A 17 4.74 -4.48 -15.16
CA ALA A 17 5.83 -5.40 -14.82
C ALA A 17 6.65 -4.90 -13.63
N ASN A 18 6.92 -3.59 -13.57
CA ASN A 18 7.61 -2.95 -12.46
C ASN A 18 6.85 -3.07 -11.15
N VAL A 19 5.55 -2.75 -11.14
CA VAL A 19 4.72 -2.86 -9.93
C VAL A 19 4.64 -4.30 -9.45
N VAL A 20 4.36 -5.26 -10.33
CA VAL A 20 4.22 -6.68 -9.98
C VAL A 20 5.54 -7.24 -9.46
N SER A 21 6.65 -7.01 -10.16
CA SER A 21 7.95 -7.54 -9.76
C SER A 21 8.41 -6.95 -8.43
N GLN A 22 8.20 -5.65 -8.20
CA GLN A 22 8.50 -5.04 -6.91
C GLN A 22 7.66 -5.64 -5.78
N VAL A 23 6.37 -5.88 -5.99
CA VAL A 23 5.52 -6.51 -4.98
C VAL A 23 5.99 -7.93 -4.66
N LEU A 24 6.27 -8.75 -5.68
CA LEU A 24 6.71 -10.14 -5.49
C LEU A 24 8.07 -10.23 -4.80
N LEU A 25 9.04 -9.42 -5.25
CA LEU A 25 10.36 -9.38 -4.61
C LEU A 25 10.29 -8.80 -3.20
N GLN A 26 9.38 -7.86 -2.92
CA GLN A 26 9.26 -7.24 -1.60
C GLN A 26 8.65 -8.25 -0.64
N LEU A 27 7.64 -8.97 -1.11
CA LEU A 27 7.05 -10.09 -0.39
C LEU A 27 8.15 -11.11 -0.07
N PHE A 28 8.91 -11.56 -1.08
CA PHE A 28 10.02 -12.50 -0.88
C PHE A 28 11.03 -11.99 0.15
N PHE A 29 11.50 -10.75 0.00
CA PHE A 29 12.44 -10.14 0.94
C PHE A 29 11.88 -10.15 2.37
N ILE A 30 10.64 -9.71 2.57
CA ILE A 30 10.01 -9.66 3.90
C ILE A 30 9.81 -11.07 4.46
N MET A 31 9.40 -12.04 3.64
CA MET A 31 9.24 -13.43 4.08
C MET A 31 10.56 -14.01 4.58
N VAL A 32 11.67 -13.80 3.86
CA VAL A 32 12.97 -14.31 4.29
C VAL A 32 13.48 -13.52 5.50
N LEU A 33 13.37 -12.18 5.47
CA LEU A 33 13.83 -11.33 6.56
C LEU A 33 13.08 -11.63 7.87
N ALA A 34 11.76 -11.88 7.81
CA ALA A 34 10.91 -12.27 8.94
C ALA A 34 11.40 -13.52 9.69
N ARG A 35 12.18 -14.38 9.02
CA ARG A 35 12.74 -15.60 9.59
C ARG A 35 14.20 -15.45 10.05
N LEU A 36 14.86 -14.35 9.67
CA LEU A 36 16.27 -14.12 9.96
C LEU A 36 16.51 -13.09 11.06
N ILE A 37 15.55 -12.19 11.30
CA ILE A 37 15.64 -11.17 12.35
C ILE A 37 14.50 -11.30 13.34
N SER A 38 14.72 -10.84 14.58
CA SER A 38 13.75 -10.98 15.65
C SER A 38 12.52 -10.08 15.46
N LYS A 39 11.39 -10.46 16.08
CA LYS A 39 10.19 -9.60 16.19
C LYS A 39 10.53 -8.23 16.79
N ALA A 40 11.43 -8.18 17.77
CA ALA A 40 11.86 -6.94 18.42
C ALA A 40 12.58 -5.99 17.44
N ASP A 41 13.49 -6.52 16.60
CA ASP A 41 14.17 -5.75 15.57
C ASP A 41 13.18 -5.14 14.56
N PHE A 42 12.15 -5.92 14.18
CA PHE A 42 11.04 -5.40 13.36
C PHE A 42 10.26 -4.30 14.07
N GLY A 43 10.02 -4.42 15.38
CA GLY A 43 9.35 -3.40 16.16
C GLY A 43 10.10 -2.08 16.13
N VAL A 44 11.40 -2.09 16.44
CA VAL A 44 12.25 -0.88 16.39
C VAL A 44 12.22 -0.26 15.01
N MET A 45 12.45 -1.07 13.97
CA MET A 45 12.47 -0.58 12.60
C MET A 45 11.10 -0.08 12.13
N SER A 46 9.99 -0.66 12.58
CA SER A 46 8.65 -0.19 12.23
C SER A 46 8.40 1.23 12.72
N ILE A 47 8.77 1.56 13.96
CA ILE A 47 8.62 2.92 14.51
C ILE A 47 9.57 3.88 13.79
N ALA A 48 10.80 3.46 13.53
CA ALA A 48 11.74 4.26 12.74
C ALA A 48 11.19 4.59 11.33
N LEU A 49 10.63 3.60 10.64
CA LEU A 49 10.02 3.78 9.31
C LEU A 49 8.75 4.64 9.35
N VAL A 50 7.97 4.58 10.44
CA VAL A 50 6.80 5.45 10.62
C VAL A 50 7.23 6.91 10.76
N VAL A 51 8.20 7.17 11.63
CA VAL A 51 8.73 8.51 11.87
C VAL A 51 9.39 9.07 10.62
N VAL A 52 10.23 8.28 9.96
CA VAL A 52 10.93 8.70 8.74
C VAL A 52 9.95 8.90 7.58
N GLY A 53 9.00 7.98 7.39
CA GLY A 53 8.01 8.10 6.33
C GLY A 53 7.08 9.31 6.52
N PHE A 54 6.80 9.70 7.76
CA PHE A 54 6.10 10.95 8.06
C PHE A 54 6.88 12.17 7.56
N VAL A 55 8.18 12.24 7.84
CA VAL A 55 9.04 13.35 7.41
C VAL A 55 9.27 13.34 5.90
N GLU A 56 9.37 12.16 5.28
CA GLU A 56 9.57 11.99 3.83
C GLU A 56 8.43 12.66 3.01
N ILE A 57 7.20 12.69 3.54
CA ILE A 57 6.05 13.38 2.91
C ILE A 57 6.35 14.88 2.71
N PHE A 58 7.07 15.49 3.66
CA PHE A 58 7.51 16.88 3.58
C PHE A 58 8.84 17.03 2.83
N ALA A 59 9.72 16.04 2.85
CA ALA A 59 10.98 16.09 2.10
C ALA A 59 10.76 16.19 0.57
N GLN A 60 9.65 15.62 0.07
CA GLN A 60 9.37 15.54 -1.36
C GLN A 60 8.36 16.57 -1.90
N ILE A 61 8.00 17.63 -1.15
CA ILE A 61 6.87 18.57 -1.42
C ILE A 61 6.69 18.91 -2.90
N GLY A 62 5.80 18.18 -3.59
CA GLY A 62 5.37 18.44 -4.97
C GLY A 62 6.45 18.56 -6.06
N ILE A 63 7.74 18.42 -5.75
CA ILE A 63 8.84 18.66 -6.69
C ILE A 63 8.79 17.64 -7.83
N GLY A 64 8.67 16.36 -7.51
CA GLY A 64 8.61 15.30 -8.51
C GLY A 64 7.41 15.47 -9.47
N PRO A 65 6.16 15.53 -8.96
CA PRO A 65 4.98 15.76 -9.78
C PRO A 65 5.04 17.04 -10.62
N SER A 66 5.57 18.15 -10.08
CA SER A 66 5.68 19.40 -10.82
C SER A 66 6.67 19.33 -11.98
N LEU A 67 7.80 18.60 -11.83
CA LEU A 67 8.72 18.32 -12.94
C LEU A 67 8.08 17.45 -14.02
N VAL A 68 7.24 16.48 -13.63
CA VAL A 68 6.54 15.60 -14.58
C VAL A 68 5.45 16.35 -15.35
N GLN A 69 4.66 17.18 -14.69
CA GLN A 69 3.46 17.81 -15.26
C GLN A 69 3.73 19.14 -16.00
N ARG A 70 4.83 19.86 -15.68
CA ARG A 70 5.10 21.17 -16.27
C ARG A 70 5.31 21.08 -17.79
N LYS A 71 4.55 21.82 -18.59
CA LYS A 71 4.66 21.77 -20.07
C LYS A 71 6.03 22.28 -20.55
N ASP A 72 6.39 23.51 -20.15
CA ASP A 72 7.67 24.14 -20.52
C ASP A 72 8.73 23.94 -19.43
N LEU A 73 9.43 22.82 -19.50
CA LEU A 73 10.52 22.49 -18.59
C LEU A 73 11.85 23.02 -19.14
N GLN A 74 12.39 24.05 -18.50
CA GLN A 74 13.70 24.62 -18.82
C GLN A 74 14.77 24.09 -17.84
N PRO A 75 16.06 24.07 -18.22
CA PRO A 75 17.15 23.61 -17.36
C PRO A 75 17.22 24.31 -15.99
N ARG A 76 16.82 25.60 -15.92
CA ARG A 76 16.75 26.35 -14.65
C ARG A 76 15.77 25.74 -13.63
N HIS A 77 14.64 25.20 -14.10
CA HIS A 77 13.65 24.56 -13.23
C HIS A 77 14.19 23.25 -12.66
N ILE A 78 14.90 22.46 -13.48
CA ILE A 78 15.52 21.19 -13.07
C ILE A 78 16.61 21.44 -12.01
N ARG A 79 17.41 22.49 -12.22
CA ARG A 79 18.41 22.95 -11.23
C ARG A 79 17.79 23.36 -9.91
N ALA A 80 16.81 24.27 -9.96
CA ALA A 80 16.14 24.76 -8.76
C ALA A 80 15.49 23.60 -7.99
N ALA A 81 14.87 22.66 -8.71
CA ALA A 81 14.29 21.45 -8.13
C ALA A 81 15.32 20.58 -7.42
N LEU A 82 16.48 20.34 -8.05
CA LEU A 82 17.54 19.51 -7.46
C LEU A 82 18.15 20.16 -6.22
N GLN A 83 18.52 21.45 -6.32
CA GLN A 83 19.14 22.15 -5.22
C GLN A 83 18.18 22.26 -4.04
N PHE A 84 16.89 22.52 -4.31
CA PHE A 84 15.88 22.60 -3.26
C PHE A 84 15.58 21.23 -2.66
N SER A 85 15.45 20.16 -3.45
CA SER A 85 15.25 18.81 -2.91
C SER A 85 16.43 18.38 -2.07
N LEU A 86 17.66 18.61 -2.52
CA LEU A 86 18.87 18.30 -1.74
C LEU A 86 18.93 19.13 -0.45
N GLY A 87 18.62 20.42 -0.52
CA GLY A 87 18.54 21.29 0.66
C GLY A 87 17.51 20.81 1.68
N LEU A 88 16.31 20.42 1.24
CA LEU A 88 15.30 19.80 2.09
C LEU A 88 15.77 18.47 2.67
N GLY A 89 16.38 17.60 1.87
CA GLY A 89 16.89 16.31 2.32
C GLY A 89 17.94 16.44 3.43
N VAL A 90 18.89 17.36 3.26
CA VAL A 90 19.90 17.66 4.28
C VAL A 90 19.27 18.32 5.50
N ALA A 91 18.33 19.24 5.33
CA ALA A 91 17.63 19.89 6.44
C ALA A 91 16.83 18.87 7.27
N PHE A 92 16.09 17.96 6.62
CA PHE A 92 15.33 16.91 7.31
C PHE A 92 16.23 15.83 7.91
N PHE A 93 17.36 15.50 7.28
CA PHE A 93 18.39 14.68 7.91
C PHE A 93 18.89 15.31 9.20
N ALA A 94 19.32 16.57 9.17
CA ALA A 94 19.84 17.27 10.34
C ALA A 94 18.77 17.41 11.44
N LEU A 95 17.53 17.72 11.05
CA LEU A 95 16.38 17.77 11.95
C LEU A 95 16.17 16.41 12.63
N MET A 96 16.03 15.33 11.85
CA MET A 96 15.80 13.99 12.40
C MET A 96 16.96 13.52 13.26
N TYR A 97 18.20 13.75 12.84
CA TYR A 97 19.40 13.37 13.59
C TYR A 97 19.44 14.08 14.95
N GLY A 98 19.05 15.36 14.98
CA GLY A 98 18.96 16.19 16.18
C GLY A 98 17.76 15.87 17.07
N THR A 99 16.61 15.47 16.50
CA THR A 99 15.39 15.12 17.24
C THR A 99 15.29 13.63 17.62
N ALA A 100 16.16 12.77 17.08
CA ALA A 100 16.17 11.34 17.37
C ALA A 100 16.29 11.02 18.87
N PRO A 101 17.15 11.69 19.67
CA PRO A 101 17.23 11.45 21.12
C PRO A 101 15.90 11.69 21.85
N GLN A 102 15.15 12.74 21.49
CA GLN A 102 13.86 13.07 22.09
C GLN A 102 12.82 12.00 21.78
N ILE A 103 12.84 11.46 20.57
CA ILE A 103 12.00 10.32 20.18
C ILE A 103 12.42 9.05 20.95
N GLY A 104 13.73 8.83 21.10
CA GLY A 104 14.26 7.73 21.92
C GLY A 104 13.81 7.79 23.37
N VAL A 105 13.79 8.99 23.97
CA VAL A 105 13.25 9.20 25.32
C VAL A 105 11.75 8.88 25.37
N TRP A 106 10.98 9.31 24.37
CA TRP A 106 9.53 9.02 24.32
C TRP A 106 9.22 7.53 24.24
N PHE A 107 10.04 6.75 23.52
CA PHE A 107 9.92 5.29 23.42
C PHE A 107 10.82 4.52 24.39
N ASN A 108 11.51 5.20 25.31
CA ASN A 108 12.47 4.62 26.25
C ASN A 108 13.48 3.64 25.59
N SER A 109 14.10 4.04 24.47
CA SER A 109 14.98 3.16 23.68
C SER A 109 16.13 3.90 22.98
N ASP A 110 17.35 3.59 23.39
CA ASP A 110 18.58 4.08 22.75
C ASP A 110 18.80 3.44 21.37
N ALA A 111 18.43 2.16 21.21
CA ALA A 111 18.50 1.48 19.91
C ALA A 111 17.67 2.20 18.84
N LEU A 112 16.49 2.73 19.21
CA LEU A 112 15.68 3.53 18.30
C LEU A 112 16.39 4.83 17.87
N VAL A 113 17.13 5.48 18.78
CA VAL A 113 17.89 6.71 18.46
C VAL A 113 18.92 6.43 17.37
N GLU A 114 19.70 5.36 17.53
CA GLU A 114 20.72 4.99 16.56
C GLU A 114 20.12 4.63 15.21
N VAL A 115 19.06 3.81 15.20
CA VAL A 115 18.35 3.43 13.99
C VAL A 115 17.77 4.66 13.28
N LEU A 116 17.13 5.59 14.00
CA LEU A 116 16.60 6.83 13.42
C LEU A 116 17.68 7.68 12.77
N ARG A 117 18.85 7.83 13.43
CA ARG A 117 19.98 8.59 12.89
C ARG A 117 20.51 8.01 11.59
N TRP A 118 20.64 6.68 11.51
CA TRP A 118 21.08 6.02 10.29
C TRP A 118 20.02 6.05 9.19
N VAL A 119 18.77 5.74 9.53
CA VAL A 119 17.68 5.76 8.56
C VAL A 119 17.42 7.18 8.02
N ALA A 120 17.69 8.24 8.80
CA ALA A 120 17.60 9.62 8.33
C ALA A 120 18.47 9.91 7.10
N PHE A 121 19.57 9.18 6.88
CA PHE A 121 20.36 9.32 5.63
C PHE A 121 19.54 9.03 4.37
N SER A 122 18.44 8.28 4.50
CA SER A 122 17.50 8.07 3.40
C SER A 122 16.94 9.37 2.83
N PHE A 123 16.76 10.44 3.63
CA PHE A 123 16.30 11.74 3.13
C PHE A 123 17.25 12.33 2.10
N ILE A 124 18.56 12.22 2.34
CA ILE A 124 19.59 12.70 1.42
C ILE A 124 19.58 11.84 0.15
N LEU A 125 19.59 10.51 0.30
CA LEU A 125 19.59 9.57 -0.83
C LEU A 125 18.35 9.74 -1.72
N SER A 126 17.17 9.81 -1.13
CA SER A 126 15.90 10.04 -1.83
C SER A 126 15.88 11.40 -2.54
N SER A 127 16.40 12.45 -1.89
CA SER A 127 16.45 13.80 -2.45
C SER A 127 17.37 13.91 -3.67
N ILE A 128 18.49 13.19 -3.66
CA ILE A 128 19.42 13.07 -4.80
C ILE A 128 18.77 12.29 -5.95
N ALA A 129 18.02 11.23 -5.63
CA ALA A 129 17.34 10.38 -6.61
C ALA A 129 16.09 11.02 -7.24
N LEU A 130 15.50 12.02 -6.58
CA LEU A 130 14.18 12.58 -6.92
C LEU A 130 14.09 13.15 -8.34
N VAL A 131 15.03 14.02 -8.71
CA VAL A 131 15.02 14.71 -10.02
C VAL A 131 15.23 13.76 -11.19
N PRO A 132 16.29 12.92 -11.25
CA PRO A 132 16.48 12.02 -12.38
C PRO A 132 15.34 10.99 -12.49
N ARG A 133 14.80 10.50 -11.36
CA ARG A 133 13.59 9.67 -11.36
C ARG A 133 12.40 10.40 -12.00
N SER A 134 12.18 11.65 -11.63
CA SER A 134 11.05 12.45 -12.15
C SER A 134 11.18 12.73 -13.65
N LEU A 135 12.40 12.93 -14.14
CA LEU A 135 12.67 13.07 -15.58
C LEU A 135 12.40 11.76 -16.34
N LEU A 136 12.79 10.59 -15.80
CA LEU A 136 12.46 9.30 -16.41
C LEU A 136 10.94 9.06 -16.47
N VAL A 137 10.20 9.41 -15.41
CA VAL A 137 8.73 9.33 -15.39
C VAL A 137 8.13 10.27 -16.43
N ARG A 138 8.63 11.51 -16.52
CA ARG A 138 8.20 12.50 -17.53
C ARG A 138 8.38 11.98 -18.95
N HIS A 139 9.51 11.32 -19.23
CA HIS A 139 9.80 10.73 -20.53
C HIS A 139 9.14 9.35 -20.75
N MET A 140 8.32 8.88 -19.80
CA MET A 140 7.67 7.57 -19.83
C MET A 140 8.65 6.40 -20.00
N ASP A 141 9.90 6.55 -19.56
CA ASP A 141 10.95 5.53 -19.65
C ASP A 141 10.86 4.55 -18.46
N PHE A 142 9.73 3.85 -18.39
CA PHE A 142 9.47 2.86 -17.36
C PHE A 142 10.37 1.63 -17.47
N LYS A 143 10.98 1.38 -18.63
CA LYS A 143 11.96 0.30 -18.80
C LYS A 143 13.21 0.57 -17.96
N ARG A 144 13.75 1.80 -18.01
CA ARG A 144 14.89 2.20 -17.17
C ARG A 144 14.53 2.25 -15.69
N LEU A 145 13.34 2.76 -15.35
CA LEU A 145 12.84 2.73 -13.97
C LEU A 145 12.73 1.30 -13.42
N PHE A 146 12.23 0.37 -14.23
CA PHE A 146 12.15 -1.04 -13.90
C PHE A 146 13.54 -1.64 -13.66
N ALA A 147 14.48 -1.45 -14.60
CA ALA A 147 15.83 -1.98 -14.48
C ALA A 147 16.55 -1.48 -13.22
N ALA A 148 16.47 -0.17 -12.94
CA ALA A 148 17.02 0.41 -11.71
C ALA A 148 16.40 -0.19 -10.45
N ALA A 149 15.07 -0.35 -10.43
CA ALA A 149 14.37 -0.95 -9.29
C ALA A 149 14.78 -2.40 -9.05
N MET A 150 14.91 -3.20 -10.11
CA MET A 150 15.34 -4.60 -9.99
C MET A 150 16.78 -4.70 -9.47
N VAL A 151 17.71 -3.90 -10.02
CA VAL A 151 19.11 -3.89 -9.56
C VAL A 151 19.19 -3.50 -8.09
N ALA A 152 18.53 -2.41 -7.69
CA ALA A 152 18.57 -1.93 -6.32
C ALA A 152 17.93 -2.91 -5.32
N MET A 153 16.87 -3.61 -5.74
CA MET A 153 16.18 -4.56 -4.88
C MET A 153 16.93 -5.88 -4.74
N VAL A 154 17.49 -6.40 -5.85
CA VAL A 154 18.27 -7.64 -5.83
C VAL A 154 19.58 -7.42 -5.09
N ILE A 155 20.32 -6.35 -5.36
CA ILE A 155 21.61 -6.11 -4.73
C ILE A 155 21.43 -5.55 -3.31
N GLY A 156 20.57 -4.54 -3.13
CA GLY A 156 20.39 -3.87 -1.83
C GLY A 156 19.60 -4.72 -0.83
N ASN A 157 18.40 -5.14 -1.18
CA ASN A 157 17.56 -5.91 -0.25
C ASN A 157 18.00 -7.37 -0.16
N LEU A 158 18.06 -8.09 -1.28
CA LEU A 158 18.36 -9.53 -1.27
C LEU A 158 19.84 -9.82 -1.04
N GLY A 159 20.76 -9.06 -1.64
CA GLY A 159 22.20 -9.25 -1.47
C GLY A 159 22.69 -8.74 -0.11
N ILE A 160 22.64 -7.42 0.10
CA ILE A 160 23.19 -6.77 1.30
C ILE A 160 22.29 -7.03 2.51
N GLY A 161 20.99 -6.77 2.38
CA GLY A 161 20.02 -6.93 3.47
C GLY A 161 19.93 -8.36 4.01
N LEU A 162 19.58 -9.33 3.15
CA LEU A 162 19.48 -10.73 3.59
C LEU A 162 20.86 -11.33 3.91
N GLY A 163 21.93 -10.90 3.25
CA GLY A 163 23.29 -11.32 3.58
C GLY A 163 23.70 -10.93 5.00
N LEU A 164 23.43 -9.69 5.40
CA LEU A 164 23.67 -9.22 6.77
C LEU A 164 22.71 -9.86 7.77
N ALA A 165 21.46 -10.12 7.38
CA ALA A 165 20.51 -10.82 8.24
C ALA A 165 20.97 -12.26 8.53
N TYR A 166 21.47 -12.96 7.51
CA TYR A 166 22.07 -14.29 7.65
C TYR A 166 23.32 -14.28 8.53
N ALA A 167 24.12 -13.22 8.46
CA ALA A 167 25.29 -13.01 9.32
C ALA A 167 24.93 -12.56 10.77
N GLY A 168 23.63 -12.46 11.11
CA GLY A 168 23.19 -12.19 12.48
C GLY A 168 23.20 -10.72 12.91
N TYR A 169 23.21 -9.76 11.98
CA TYR A 169 23.25 -8.32 12.28
C TYR A 169 21.90 -7.73 12.77
N GLY A 170 20.84 -8.53 12.89
CA GLY A 170 19.54 -8.12 13.43
C GLY A 170 18.94 -6.91 12.73
N VAL A 171 18.51 -5.88 13.49
CA VAL A 171 17.94 -4.64 12.96
C VAL A 171 18.82 -3.94 11.91
N TRP A 172 20.14 -4.04 12.04
CA TRP A 172 21.09 -3.39 11.12
C TRP A 172 21.05 -3.98 9.71
N ALA A 173 20.66 -5.24 9.57
CA ALA A 173 20.41 -5.85 8.26
C ALA A 173 19.27 -5.13 7.53
N TYR A 174 18.22 -4.75 8.25
CA TYR A 174 17.09 -4.03 7.67
C TYR A 174 17.44 -2.56 7.37
N VAL A 175 18.19 -1.90 8.26
CA VAL A 175 18.72 -0.54 8.00
C VAL A 175 19.61 -0.53 6.74
N ALA A 176 20.53 -1.48 6.64
CA ALA A 176 21.42 -1.61 5.49
C ALA A 176 20.67 -1.92 4.20
N ALA A 177 19.65 -2.78 4.25
CA ALA A 177 18.77 -3.06 3.10
C ALA A 177 18.14 -1.77 2.58
N LEU A 178 17.50 -0.98 3.46
CA LEU A 178 16.84 0.28 3.09
C LEU A 178 17.82 1.29 2.49
N LEU A 179 18.96 1.54 3.16
CA LEU A 179 19.92 2.54 2.72
C LEU A 179 20.62 2.13 1.43
N SER A 180 21.02 0.86 1.31
CA SER A 180 21.66 0.36 0.09
C SER A 180 20.69 0.35 -1.09
N GLN A 181 19.43 -0.03 -0.90
CA GLN A 181 18.40 0.06 -1.95
C GLN A 181 18.23 1.50 -2.44
N ASN A 182 18.08 2.47 -1.52
CA ASN A 182 17.93 3.87 -1.90
C ASN A 182 19.19 4.43 -2.60
N ALA A 183 20.37 4.07 -2.12
CA ALA A 183 21.63 4.48 -2.73
C ALA A 183 21.80 3.90 -4.14
N LEU A 184 21.53 2.61 -4.32
CA LEU A 184 21.60 1.92 -5.62
C LEU A 184 20.57 2.46 -6.61
N LEU A 185 19.35 2.75 -6.16
CA LEU A 185 18.33 3.44 -6.98
C LEU A 185 18.85 4.80 -7.47
N GLY A 186 19.33 5.63 -6.55
CA GLY A 186 19.89 6.93 -6.87
C GLY A 186 21.05 6.83 -7.87
N LEU A 187 22.00 5.92 -7.61
CA LEU A 187 23.15 5.68 -8.48
C LEU A 187 22.70 5.25 -9.88
N CYS A 188 21.75 4.31 -9.99
CA CYS A 188 21.22 3.88 -11.29
C CYS A 188 20.56 5.04 -12.05
N PHE A 189 19.74 5.85 -11.38
CA PHE A 189 19.07 6.98 -12.02
C PHE A 189 20.06 8.03 -12.54
N TRP A 190 21.12 8.31 -11.78
CA TRP A 190 22.17 9.22 -12.23
C TRP A 190 23.05 8.64 -13.34
N TRP A 191 23.38 7.34 -13.26
CA TRP A 191 24.13 6.63 -14.29
C TRP A 191 23.43 6.69 -15.65
N MET A 192 22.11 6.52 -15.65
CA MET A 192 21.29 6.52 -16.87
C MET A 192 21.23 7.87 -17.59
N ARG A 193 21.73 8.96 -16.96
CA ARG A 193 21.73 10.34 -17.46
C ARG A 193 20.43 10.72 -18.19
N PRO A 194 19.29 10.80 -17.47
CA PRO A 194 18.02 11.19 -18.06
C PRO A 194 18.15 12.55 -18.78
N PRO A 195 17.44 12.76 -19.90
CA PRO A 195 17.49 14.02 -20.62
C PRO A 195 17.18 15.22 -19.70
N GLY A 196 18.00 16.26 -19.78
CA GLY A 196 17.87 17.46 -18.93
C GLY A 196 18.68 17.43 -17.63
N THR A 197 19.49 16.39 -17.39
CA THR A 197 20.41 16.33 -16.24
C THR A 197 21.78 17.01 -16.48
N GLU A 198 21.94 17.71 -17.60
CA GLU A 198 23.16 18.40 -17.98
C GLU A 198 23.24 19.80 -17.31
N GLY A 199 24.43 20.19 -16.85
CA GLY A 199 24.67 21.55 -16.34
C GLY A 199 23.82 21.92 -15.12
N LEU A 200 23.71 21.00 -14.15
CA LEU A 200 22.82 21.15 -12.99
C LEU A 200 23.39 22.02 -11.86
N TRP A 201 24.67 22.35 -11.91
CA TRP A 201 25.35 23.19 -10.94
C TRP A 201 25.36 24.64 -11.45
N GLY A 202 24.37 25.44 -11.05
CA GLY A 202 24.20 26.82 -11.49
C GLY A 202 23.59 27.71 -10.40
N ARG A 203 23.35 29.00 -10.70
CA ARG A 203 22.81 29.97 -9.73
C ARG A 203 21.39 29.61 -9.30
N TRP A 204 21.15 29.69 -7.98
CA TRP A 204 19.84 29.49 -7.35
C TRP A 204 18.85 30.59 -7.74
N GLN A 205 17.61 30.22 -8.10
CA GLN A 205 16.53 31.15 -8.45
C GLN A 205 15.23 30.76 -7.72
N TRP A 206 14.80 31.56 -6.75
CA TRP A 206 13.63 31.29 -5.89
C TRP A 206 12.27 31.44 -6.62
N THR A 207 12.22 32.29 -7.64
CA THR A 207 10.99 32.58 -8.41
C THR A 207 10.42 31.33 -9.10
N ASP A 208 11.29 30.50 -9.67
CA ASP A 208 10.91 29.26 -10.36
C ASP A 208 10.35 28.20 -9.41
N LEU A 209 10.80 28.23 -8.14
CA LEU A 209 10.40 27.27 -7.12
C LEU A 209 9.01 27.56 -6.54
N ARG A 210 8.65 28.84 -6.39
CA ARG A 210 7.36 29.26 -5.81
C ARG A 210 6.17 28.67 -6.57
N GLU A 211 6.24 28.62 -7.89
CA GLU A 211 5.19 28.04 -8.73
C GLU A 211 5.09 26.51 -8.57
N MET A 212 6.22 25.83 -8.35
CA MET A 212 6.26 24.37 -8.14
C MET A 212 5.70 24.00 -6.75
N LEU A 213 5.97 24.82 -5.73
CA LEU A 213 5.52 24.60 -4.36
C LEU A 213 4.02 24.83 -4.15
N ALA A 214 3.41 25.77 -4.88
CA ALA A 214 1.98 26.07 -4.78
C ALA A 214 1.08 24.87 -5.10
N TYR A 215 1.50 24.03 -6.07
CA TYR A 215 0.82 22.77 -6.40
C TYR A 215 1.13 21.66 -5.37
N GLY A 216 2.38 21.58 -4.90
CA GLY A 216 2.83 20.57 -3.95
C GLY A 216 2.16 20.63 -2.58
N GLY A 217 2.01 21.84 -2.02
CA GLY A 217 1.58 22.03 -0.63
C GLY A 217 0.21 21.42 -0.29
N ARG A 218 -0.78 21.54 -1.20
CA ARG A 218 -2.13 20.98 -0.96
C ARG A 218 -2.14 19.45 -0.98
N SER A 219 -1.35 18.84 -1.87
CA SER A 219 -1.23 17.38 -1.93
C SER A 219 -0.49 16.82 -0.71
N THR A 220 0.53 17.53 -0.21
CA THR A 220 1.27 17.14 1.00
C THR A 220 0.36 17.03 2.22
N VAL A 221 -0.54 18.00 2.45
CA VAL A 221 -1.47 17.97 3.61
C VAL A 221 -2.42 16.78 3.51
N PHE A 222 -2.96 16.48 2.33
CA PHE A 222 -3.82 15.31 2.13
C PHE A 222 -3.06 14.00 2.37
N ASN A 223 -1.84 13.89 1.85
CA ASN A 223 -0.99 12.71 2.04
C ASN A 223 -0.60 12.52 3.51
N TRP A 224 -0.39 13.62 4.24
CA TRP A 224 -0.13 13.60 5.68
C TRP A 224 -1.28 12.97 6.47
N PHE A 225 -2.52 13.44 6.27
CA PHE A 225 -3.68 12.84 6.94
C PHE A 225 -3.86 11.35 6.60
N ASN A 226 -3.64 10.97 5.34
CA ASN A 226 -3.71 9.56 4.93
C ASN A 226 -2.61 8.71 5.59
N TYR A 227 -1.42 9.25 5.72
CA TYR A 227 -0.30 8.56 6.34
C TYR A 227 -0.53 8.39 7.84
N ALA A 228 -0.91 9.47 8.53
CA ALA A 228 -1.26 9.44 9.95
C ALA A 228 -2.39 8.43 10.21
N ALA A 229 -3.48 8.47 9.44
CA ALA A 229 -4.57 7.50 9.54
C ALA A 229 -4.13 6.04 9.29
N THR A 230 -3.06 5.83 8.54
CA THR A 230 -2.56 4.48 8.21
C THR A 230 -1.54 3.94 9.19
N LYS A 231 -0.87 4.82 9.95
CA LYS A 231 0.25 4.46 10.83
C LYS A 231 0.03 4.78 12.31
N ALA A 232 -1.05 5.49 12.64
CA ALA A 232 -1.39 5.84 14.01
C ALA A 232 -1.51 4.59 14.91
N ASP A 233 -2.08 3.51 14.40
CA ASP A 233 -2.21 2.24 15.11
C ASP A 233 -0.85 1.68 15.56
N THR A 234 0.13 1.64 14.66
CA THR A 234 1.49 1.15 14.91
C THR A 234 2.21 2.02 15.94
N VAL A 235 2.05 3.35 15.88
CA VAL A 235 2.65 4.28 16.86
C VAL A 235 2.05 4.08 18.24
N LEU A 236 0.72 4.00 18.34
CA LEU A 236 0.03 3.86 19.63
C LEU A 236 0.35 2.52 20.29
N VAL A 237 0.43 1.43 19.50
CA VAL A 237 0.87 0.12 20.00
C VAL A 237 2.32 0.19 20.46
N GLY A 238 3.20 0.80 19.67
CA GLY A 238 4.61 0.96 20.04
C GLY A 238 4.81 1.76 21.32
N GLU A 239 4.17 2.92 21.42
CA GLU A 239 4.25 3.78 22.61
C GLU A 239 3.76 3.05 23.85
N PHE A 240 2.59 2.41 23.78
CA PHE A 240 2.04 1.67 24.92
C PHE A 240 2.91 0.47 25.32
N ALA A 241 3.42 -0.27 24.34
CA ALA A 241 4.26 -1.45 24.57
C ALA A 241 5.57 -1.09 25.27
N GLN A 242 6.19 0.06 24.91
CA GLN A 242 7.40 0.54 25.57
C GLN A 242 7.12 1.21 26.92
N ALA A 243 6.01 1.94 27.04
CA ALA A 243 5.61 2.57 28.30
C ALA A 243 5.25 1.53 29.38
N ASN A 244 4.87 0.31 28.98
CA ASN A 244 4.50 -0.77 29.90
C ASN A 244 5.27 -2.07 29.60
N PRO A 245 6.57 -2.17 29.89
CA PRO A 245 7.38 -3.33 29.49
C PRO A 245 6.88 -4.67 30.03
N SER A 246 6.27 -4.69 31.23
CA SER A 246 5.80 -5.90 31.90
C SER A 246 4.48 -6.45 31.34
N THR A 247 3.61 -5.60 30.79
CA THR A 247 2.27 -5.98 30.30
C THR A 247 2.10 -5.76 28.80
N GLY A 248 2.88 -4.85 28.21
CA GLY A 248 2.80 -4.42 26.81
C GLY A 248 3.72 -5.19 25.86
N GLY A 249 4.60 -6.05 26.35
CA GLY A 249 5.43 -6.94 25.53
C GLY A 249 6.56 -6.25 24.74
N GLY A 250 6.84 -4.98 25.02
CA GLY A 250 7.95 -4.21 24.45
C GLY A 250 8.02 -4.26 22.92
N TRP A 251 9.24 -4.30 22.39
CA TRP A 251 9.47 -4.27 20.93
C TRP A 251 8.92 -5.50 20.21
N THR A 252 8.83 -6.65 20.88
CA THR A 252 8.27 -7.89 20.32
C THR A 252 6.79 -7.71 19.98
N ALA A 253 6.00 -7.11 20.88
CA ALA A 253 4.59 -6.82 20.63
C ALA A 253 4.41 -5.80 19.49
N THR A 254 5.24 -4.76 19.45
CA THR A 254 5.23 -3.77 18.36
C THR A 254 5.53 -4.43 17.01
N GLY A 255 6.55 -5.28 16.94
CA GLY A 255 6.91 -5.98 15.70
C GLY A 255 5.86 -7.00 15.28
N LEU A 256 5.28 -7.75 16.23
CA LEU A 256 4.19 -8.69 15.95
C LEU A 256 2.98 -7.96 15.32
N TYR A 257 2.60 -6.83 15.91
CA TYR A 257 1.50 -6.01 15.42
C TYR A 257 1.81 -5.38 14.06
N ASP A 258 2.97 -4.74 13.88
CA ASP A 258 3.34 -4.10 12.61
C ASP A 258 3.41 -5.12 11.46
N ARG A 259 3.95 -6.32 11.70
CA ARG A 259 3.95 -7.38 10.68
C ARG A 259 2.53 -7.86 10.35
N SER A 260 1.65 -7.97 11.35
CA SER A 260 0.24 -8.29 11.14
C SER A 260 -0.48 -7.22 10.31
N ALA A 261 -0.28 -5.94 10.65
CA ALA A 261 -0.80 -4.81 9.90
C ALA A 261 -0.19 -4.69 8.48
N HIS A 262 1.07 -5.10 8.33
CA HIS A 262 1.72 -5.17 7.02
C HIS A 262 1.02 -6.19 6.11
N LEU A 263 0.69 -7.39 6.61
CA LEU A 263 -0.06 -8.39 5.85
C LEU A 263 -1.42 -7.84 5.38
N MET A 264 -2.15 -7.14 6.24
CA MET A 264 -3.38 -6.44 5.88
C MET A 264 -3.15 -5.43 4.75
N SER A 265 -2.03 -4.71 4.77
CA SER A 265 -1.73 -3.64 3.81
C SER A 265 -1.38 -4.12 2.40
N LEU A 266 -0.90 -5.35 2.24
CA LEU A 266 -0.45 -5.92 0.95
C LEU A 266 -1.56 -5.91 -0.12
N PRO A 267 -2.71 -6.59 0.08
CA PRO A 267 -3.78 -6.60 -0.92
C PRO A 267 -4.32 -5.19 -1.20
N ILE A 268 -4.47 -4.38 -0.15
CA ILE A 268 -4.95 -2.99 -0.25
C ILE A 268 -4.01 -2.13 -1.11
N THR A 269 -2.70 -2.35 -1.03
CA THR A 269 -1.69 -1.60 -1.79
C THR A 269 -1.70 -2.01 -3.26
N ILE A 270 -1.77 -3.31 -3.55
CA ILE A 270 -1.87 -3.82 -4.92
C ILE A 270 -3.10 -3.23 -5.62
N LEU A 271 -4.26 -3.30 -4.96
CA LEU A 271 -5.51 -2.76 -5.49
C LEU A 271 -5.45 -1.24 -5.67
N GLY A 272 -4.85 -0.52 -4.72
CA GLY A 272 -4.69 0.93 -4.82
C GLY A 272 -3.87 1.34 -6.04
N LYS A 273 -2.71 0.69 -6.27
CA LYS A 273 -1.85 1.01 -7.43
C LYS A 273 -2.54 0.75 -8.77
N LEU A 274 -3.36 -0.30 -8.85
CA LEU A 274 -4.15 -0.62 -10.05
C LEU A 274 -5.33 0.36 -10.22
N GLY A 275 -6.01 0.73 -9.14
CA GLY A 275 -7.17 1.62 -9.16
C GLY A 275 -6.85 3.09 -9.41
N ASP A 276 -5.79 3.62 -8.79
CA ASP A 276 -5.43 5.04 -8.85
C ASP A 276 -5.08 5.54 -10.27
N SER A 277 -4.63 4.65 -11.16
CA SER A 277 -4.21 5.02 -12.52
C SER A 277 -5.32 4.91 -13.58
N VAL A 278 -6.31 4.03 -13.39
CA VAL A 278 -7.35 3.75 -14.40
C VAL A 278 -8.70 4.34 -14.02
N LEU A 279 -9.09 4.23 -12.74
CA LEU A 279 -10.40 4.66 -12.28
C LEU A 279 -10.44 6.18 -12.12
N PHE A 280 -9.41 6.78 -11.53
CA PHE A 280 -9.34 8.23 -11.34
C PHE A 280 -9.36 9.01 -12.65
N SER A 281 -8.60 8.58 -13.66
CA SER A 281 -8.55 9.23 -14.97
C SER A 281 -9.89 9.12 -15.70
N GLY A 282 -10.53 7.94 -15.68
CA GLY A 282 -11.85 7.73 -16.29
C GLY A 282 -12.95 8.54 -15.60
N MET A 283 -12.94 8.63 -14.27
CA MET A 283 -13.91 9.42 -13.50
C MET A 283 -13.72 10.93 -13.71
N SER A 284 -12.47 11.40 -13.82
CA SER A 284 -12.17 12.82 -14.03
C SER A 284 -12.64 13.32 -15.39
N ALA A 285 -12.62 12.45 -16.42
CA ALA A 285 -13.15 12.80 -17.74
C ALA A 285 -14.69 12.93 -17.78
N LEU A 286 -15.39 12.38 -16.79
CA LEU A 286 -16.86 12.30 -16.74
C LEU A 286 -17.47 13.16 -15.63
N GLN A 287 -16.71 14.11 -15.06
CA GLN A 287 -17.13 14.94 -13.92
C GLN A 287 -18.45 15.67 -14.13
N THR A 288 -18.75 16.09 -15.36
CA THR A 288 -19.96 16.84 -15.72
C THR A 288 -21.17 15.95 -16.01
N GLU A 289 -20.97 14.65 -16.21
CA GLU A 289 -22.01 13.69 -16.58
C GLU A 289 -22.37 12.77 -15.42
N TYR A 290 -23.20 13.26 -14.50
CA TYR A 290 -23.57 12.52 -13.28
C TYR A 290 -24.03 11.08 -13.54
N GLN A 291 -24.87 10.84 -14.55
CA GLN A 291 -25.37 9.48 -14.85
C GLN A 291 -24.28 8.55 -15.38
N ALA A 292 -23.32 9.08 -16.16
CA ALA A 292 -22.18 8.29 -16.64
C ALA A 292 -21.22 7.99 -15.48
N LEU A 293 -20.91 9.00 -14.66
CA LEU A 293 -20.07 8.86 -13.48
C LEU A 293 -20.65 7.84 -12.50
N GLN A 294 -21.95 7.90 -12.21
CA GLN A 294 -22.65 6.90 -11.41
C GLN A 294 -22.45 5.48 -11.96
N ARG A 295 -22.67 5.25 -13.26
CA ARG A 295 -22.47 3.92 -13.86
C ARG A 295 -21.03 3.44 -13.69
N VAL A 296 -20.04 4.30 -13.92
CA VAL A 296 -18.62 3.96 -13.77
C VAL A 296 -18.29 3.64 -12.32
N VAL A 297 -18.75 4.44 -11.35
CA VAL A 297 -18.50 4.20 -9.93
C VAL A 297 -19.18 2.92 -9.45
N SER A 298 -20.45 2.69 -9.79
CA SER A 298 -21.15 1.44 -9.44
C SER A 298 -20.43 0.20 -9.98
N ARG A 299 -19.95 0.26 -11.23
CA ARG A 299 -19.18 -0.83 -11.84
C ARG A 299 -17.85 -1.03 -11.12
N GLY A 300 -17.14 0.05 -10.80
CA GLY A 300 -15.91 0.00 -10.01
C GLY A 300 -16.14 -0.62 -8.62
N ILE A 301 -17.22 -0.24 -7.93
CA ILE A 301 -17.61 -0.81 -6.63
C ILE A 301 -17.89 -2.31 -6.80
N ALA A 302 -18.68 -2.70 -7.80
CA ALA A 302 -19.06 -4.10 -8.02
C ALA A 302 -17.86 -4.98 -8.36
N LEU A 303 -16.95 -4.50 -9.19
CA LEU A 303 -15.72 -5.21 -9.57
C LEU A 303 -14.80 -5.40 -8.36
N ILE A 304 -14.56 -4.34 -7.59
CA ILE A 304 -13.71 -4.41 -6.39
C ILE A 304 -14.38 -5.28 -5.32
N ALA A 305 -15.68 -5.14 -5.09
CA ALA A 305 -16.39 -5.96 -4.11
C ALA A 305 -16.35 -7.45 -4.47
N TRP A 306 -16.61 -7.79 -5.74
CA TRP A 306 -16.54 -9.15 -6.26
C TRP A 306 -15.18 -9.82 -6.02
N LEU A 307 -14.10 -9.07 -6.20
CA LEU A 307 -12.75 -9.59 -6.00
C LEU A 307 -12.39 -9.65 -4.51
N VAL A 308 -12.57 -8.53 -3.80
CA VAL A 308 -11.95 -8.32 -2.49
C VAL A 308 -12.75 -8.92 -1.35
N ILE A 309 -14.10 -8.93 -1.40
CA ILE A 309 -14.90 -9.46 -0.28
C ILE A 309 -14.67 -10.96 -0.09
N PRO A 310 -14.79 -11.83 -1.13
CA PRO A 310 -14.51 -13.25 -0.97
C PRO A 310 -13.05 -13.55 -0.63
N GLY A 311 -12.11 -12.77 -1.18
CA GLY A 311 -10.68 -12.90 -0.89
C GLY A 311 -10.30 -12.49 0.54
N SER A 312 -10.87 -11.40 1.03
CA SER A 312 -10.71 -10.95 2.43
C SER A 312 -11.31 -11.95 3.40
N LEU A 313 -12.44 -12.58 3.06
CA LEU A 313 -12.99 -13.70 3.84
C LEU A 313 -12.04 -14.90 3.86
N ALA A 314 -11.45 -15.27 2.72
CA ALA A 314 -10.47 -16.35 2.64
C ALA A 314 -9.26 -16.07 3.55
N LEU A 315 -8.70 -14.87 3.43
CA LEU A 315 -7.57 -14.43 4.23
C LEU A 315 -7.90 -14.43 5.73
N ALA A 316 -9.07 -13.92 6.12
CA ALA A 316 -9.50 -13.90 7.52
C ALA A 316 -9.79 -15.31 8.06
N TRP A 317 -10.32 -16.22 7.24
CA TRP A 317 -10.60 -17.59 7.66
C TRP A 317 -9.32 -18.38 7.93
N PHE A 318 -8.33 -18.25 7.04
CA PHE A 318 -7.05 -18.99 7.10
C PHE A 318 -5.88 -18.06 7.48
N ALA A 319 -6.14 -17.17 8.43
CA ALA A 319 -5.22 -16.08 8.78
C ALA A 319 -3.93 -16.60 9.41
N THR A 320 -4.02 -17.62 10.26
CA THR A 320 -2.87 -18.22 10.94
C THR A 320 -1.95 -18.89 9.92
N GLU A 321 -2.51 -19.64 8.98
CA GLU A 321 -1.77 -20.32 7.91
C GLU A 321 -1.09 -19.33 6.99
N VAL A 322 -1.78 -18.25 6.62
CA VAL A 322 -1.19 -17.16 5.83
C VAL A 322 -0.08 -16.46 6.61
N ALA A 323 -0.26 -16.21 7.91
CA ALA A 323 0.76 -15.60 8.75
C ALA A 323 2.00 -16.49 8.87
N VAL A 324 1.83 -17.79 9.16
CA VAL A 324 2.94 -18.76 9.28
C VAL A 324 3.64 -18.99 7.94
N LEU A 325 2.89 -19.06 6.84
CA LEU A 325 3.46 -19.23 5.50
C LEU A 325 4.32 -18.02 5.12
N LEU A 326 3.82 -16.80 5.34
CA LEU A 326 4.52 -15.59 4.92
C LEU A 326 5.61 -15.20 5.92
N LEU A 327 5.31 -15.11 7.21
CA LEU A 327 6.23 -14.59 8.22
C LEU A 327 7.08 -15.68 8.88
N GLY A 328 6.58 -16.92 8.96
CA GLY A 328 7.25 -18.05 9.61
C GLY A 328 6.51 -18.55 10.86
N ALA A 329 6.90 -19.73 11.35
CA ALA A 329 6.25 -20.40 12.49
C ALA A 329 6.32 -19.56 13.78
N GLU A 330 7.35 -18.73 13.94
CA GLU A 330 7.44 -17.81 15.08
C GLU A 330 6.27 -16.84 15.17
N TYR A 331 5.56 -16.57 14.07
CA TYR A 331 4.42 -15.66 14.01
C TYR A 331 3.05 -16.38 14.14
N ALA A 332 3.02 -17.63 14.59
CA ALA A 332 1.75 -18.35 14.81
C ALA A 332 0.83 -17.61 15.81
N ASP A 333 1.42 -16.96 16.82
CA ASP A 333 0.73 -16.10 17.79
C ASP A 333 0.12 -14.82 17.16
N ALA A 334 0.50 -14.47 15.94
CA ALA A 334 -0.12 -13.36 15.19
C ALA A 334 -1.50 -13.73 14.62
N GLY A 335 -1.85 -15.03 14.54
CA GLY A 335 -3.05 -15.53 13.87
C GLY A 335 -4.34 -14.78 14.21
N PRO A 336 -4.70 -14.61 15.50
CA PRO A 336 -5.89 -13.86 15.90
C PRO A 336 -5.88 -12.39 15.46
N ILE A 337 -4.73 -11.71 15.59
CA ILE A 337 -4.56 -10.31 15.19
C ILE A 337 -4.74 -10.17 13.67
N VAL A 338 -4.05 -11.01 12.91
CA VAL A 338 -4.09 -11.05 11.45
C VAL A 338 -5.51 -11.36 10.95
N ARG A 339 -6.21 -12.30 11.58
CA ARG A 339 -7.61 -12.64 11.28
C ARG A 339 -8.52 -11.43 11.36
N ILE A 340 -8.47 -10.69 12.46
CA ILE A 340 -9.30 -9.52 12.69
C ILE A 340 -8.97 -8.42 11.67
N LEU A 341 -7.68 -8.13 11.46
CA LEU A 341 -7.26 -7.12 10.49
C LEU A 341 -7.62 -7.49 9.04
N PHE A 342 -7.59 -8.78 8.69
CA PHE A 342 -8.00 -9.25 7.36
C PHE A 342 -9.49 -9.03 7.07
N ILE A 343 -10.36 -8.99 8.08
CA ILE A 343 -11.76 -8.56 7.90
C ILE A 343 -11.81 -7.10 7.41
N GLY A 344 -10.91 -6.26 7.93
CA GLY A 344 -10.81 -4.85 7.52
C GLY A 344 -10.34 -4.63 6.07
N VAL A 345 -9.74 -5.63 5.41
CA VAL A 345 -9.20 -5.52 4.04
C VAL A 345 -10.29 -5.18 3.02
N ALA A 346 -11.45 -5.85 3.10
CA ALA A 346 -12.59 -5.59 2.23
C ALA A 346 -13.03 -4.13 2.31
N PHE A 347 -13.28 -3.65 3.53
CA PHE A 347 -13.77 -2.30 3.78
C PHE A 347 -12.75 -1.23 3.38
N ARG A 348 -11.47 -1.42 3.73
CA ARG A 348 -10.39 -0.47 3.41
C ARG A 348 -10.12 -0.37 1.91
N SER A 349 -10.28 -1.47 1.17
CA SER A 349 -10.18 -1.47 -0.29
C SER A 349 -11.34 -0.73 -0.96
N LEU A 350 -12.55 -0.89 -0.43
CA LEU A 350 -13.74 -0.17 -0.89
C LEU A 350 -13.65 1.34 -0.58
N ILE A 351 -13.12 1.72 0.58
CA ILE A 351 -12.84 3.13 0.93
C ILE A 351 -11.90 3.79 -0.09
N LYS A 352 -10.87 3.09 -0.58
CA LYS A 352 -9.94 3.65 -1.59
C LYS A 352 -10.64 4.06 -2.89
N LEU A 353 -11.64 3.29 -3.32
CA LEU A 353 -12.42 3.66 -4.50
C LEU A 353 -13.19 4.97 -4.24
N ALA A 354 -13.77 5.09 -3.05
CA ALA A 354 -14.50 6.28 -2.67
C ALA A 354 -13.55 7.51 -2.53
N ASP A 355 -12.32 7.32 -2.03
CA ASP A 355 -11.27 8.34 -2.07
C ASP A 355 -10.94 8.79 -3.51
N ALA A 356 -10.95 7.87 -4.48
CA ALA A 356 -10.74 8.23 -5.87
C ALA A 356 -11.92 9.07 -6.43
N VAL A 357 -13.16 8.79 -6.02
CA VAL A 357 -14.34 9.61 -6.35
C VAL A 357 -14.23 11.01 -5.75
N VAL A 358 -13.82 11.13 -4.47
CA VAL A 358 -13.56 12.42 -3.81
C VAL A 358 -12.58 13.26 -4.62
N ARG A 359 -11.44 12.68 -5.01
CA ARG A 359 -10.43 13.40 -5.79
C ARG A 359 -10.95 13.77 -7.18
N ALA A 360 -11.71 12.87 -7.80
CA ALA A 360 -12.29 13.12 -9.11
C ALA A 360 -13.40 14.17 -9.08
N THR A 361 -14.09 14.39 -7.96
CA THR A 361 -15.22 15.34 -7.85
C THR A 361 -14.88 16.63 -7.08
N ASP A 362 -13.61 16.82 -6.73
CA ASP A 362 -13.09 17.93 -5.92
C ASP A 362 -13.80 18.13 -4.56
N GLN A 363 -14.37 17.06 -3.98
CA GLN A 363 -15.05 17.11 -2.68
C GLN A 363 -14.11 16.81 -1.51
N LEU A 364 -12.96 17.49 -1.48
CA LEU A 364 -11.90 17.20 -0.50
C LEU A 364 -12.30 17.52 0.95
N ILE A 365 -13.10 18.56 1.17
CA ILE A 365 -13.51 19.01 2.52
C ILE A 365 -14.26 17.93 3.31
N PRO A 366 -15.39 17.36 2.83
CA PRO A 366 -16.09 16.31 3.56
C PRO A 366 -15.24 15.05 3.75
N ALA A 367 -14.38 14.72 2.78
CA ALA A 367 -13.49 13.57 2.90
C ALA A 367 -12.42 13.75 4.00
N ILE A 368 -11.86 14.95 4.13
CA ILE A 368 -10.95 15.30 5.22
C ILE A 368 -11.67 15.17 6.55
N ALA A 369 -12.91 15.68 6.67
CA ALA A 369 -13.69 15.55 7.90
C ALA A 369 -13.93 14.09 8.31
N ILE A 370 -14.28 13.21 7.35
CA ILE A 370 -14.45 11.77 7.61
C ILE A 370 -13.12 11.13 8.05
N LYS A 371 -11.99 11.49 7.44
CA LYS A 371 -10.67 10.96 7.80
C LYS A 371 -10.21 11.45 9.18
N VAL A 372 -10.51 12.70 9.53
CA VAL A 372 -10.26 13.24 10.88
C VAL A 372 -11.12 12.51 11.91
N ALA A 373 -12.41 12.31 11.64
CA ALA A 373 -13.29 11.55 12.52
C ALA A 373 -12.80 10.10 12.72
N TYR A 374 -12.33 9.45 11.64
CA TYR A 374 -11.69 8.13 11.71
C TYR A 374 -10.43 8.16 12.59
N LEU A 375 -9.53 9.11 12.37
CA LEU A 375 -8.28 9.21 13.13
C LEU A 375 -8.55 9.45 14.62
N THR A 376 -9.46 10.36 14.95
CA THR A 376 -9.84 10.63 16.35
C THR A 376 -10.50 9.41 16.98
N GLY A 377 -11.43 8.77 16.27
CA GLY A 377 -12.08 7.54 16.74
C GLY A 377 -11.08 6.41 16.96
N LEU A 378 -10.09 6.27 16.08
CA LEU A 378 -9.03 5.28 16.17
C LEU A 378 -8.14 5.52 17.41
N ILE A 379 -7.68 6.75 17.62
CA ILE A 379 -6.87 7.12 18.79
C ILE A 379 -7.63 6.81 20.07
N VAL A 380 -8.89 7.26 20.18
CA VAL A 380 -9.71 7.02 21.38
C VAL A 380 -9.96 5.52 21.61
N ALA A 381 -10.32 4.77 20.56
CA ALA A 381 -10.62 3.35 20.68
C ALA A 381 -9.38 2.53 21.08
N ILE A 382 -8.23 2.77 20.43
CA ILE A 382 -6.97 2.08 20.75
C ILE A 382 -6.50 2.44 22.15
N SER A 383 -6.47 3.73 22.51
CA SER A 383 -6.06 4.14 23.87
C SER A 383 -6.98 3.58 24.95
N SER A 384 -8.29 3.47 24.68
CA SER A 384 -9.25 2.86 25.61
C SER A 384 -8.97 1.37 25.81
N VAL A 385 -8.83 0.61 24.72
CA VAL A 385 -8.56 -0.84 24.76
C VAL A 385 -7.25 -1.15 25.47
N LEU A 386 -6.19 -0.39 25.18
CA LEU A 386 -4.89 -0.62 25.78
C LEU A 386 -4.92 -0.34 27.29
N ARG A 387 -5.67 0.68 27.74
CA ARG A 387 -5.84 0.98 29.18
C ARG A 387 -6.68 -0.06 29.92
N THR A 388 -7.63 -0.71 29.25
CA THR A 388 -8.47 -1.76 29.87
C THR A 388 -7.83 -3.16 29.80
N GLY A 389 -6.65 -3.29 29.19
CA GLY A 389 -5.94 -4.56 29.09
C GLY A 389 -6.41 -5.47 27.96
N GLY A 390 -7.10 -4.94 26.94
CA GLY A 390 -7.59 -5.72 25.80
C GLY A 390 -6.52 -6.25 24.83
N GLY A 391 -5.24 -5.97 25.10
CA GLY A 391 -4.10 -6.48 24.33
C GLY A 391 -4.10 -6.08 22.85
N LEU A 392 -3.26 -6.76 22.06
CA LEU A 392 -3.12 -6.49 20.62
C LEU A 392 -4.35 -6.91 19.80
N GLU A 393 -5.07 -7.95 20.24
CA GLU A 393 -6.33 -8.37 19.61
C GLU A 393 -7.41 -7.30 19.73
N GLY A 394 -7.56 -6.69 20.92
CA GLY A 394 -8.48 -5.58 21.10
C GLY A 394 -8.12 -4.39 20.19
N VAL A 395 -6.83 -4.12 19.98
CA VAL A 395 -6.39 -3.06 19.06
C VAL A 395 -6.79 -3.40 17.63
N ALA A 396 -6.64 -4.66 17.20
CA ALA A 396 -7.10 -5.10 15.88
C ALA A 396 -8.62 -4.92 15.71
N TRP A 397 -9.40 -5.19 16.75
CA TRP A 397 -10.85 -4.94 16.76
C TRP A 397 -11.18 -3.46 16.69
N ALA A 398 -10.47 -2.60 17.42
CA ALA A 398 -10.63 -1.15 17.36
C ALA A 398 -10.39 -0.63 15.93
N VAL A 399 -9.27 -1.02 15.31
CA VAL A 399 -8.91 -0.65 13.93
C VAL A 399 -9.96 -1.11 12.93
N THR A 400 -10.38 -2.37 13.03
CA THR A 400 -11.36 -2.97 12.10
C THR A 400 -12.72 -2.31 12.25
N THR A 401 -13.17 -2.08 13.49
CA THR A 401 -14.45 -1.40 13.77
C THR A 401 -14.44 0.03 13.26
N CYS A 402 -13.39 0.81 13.55
CA CYS A 402 -13.25 2.16 13.01
C CYS A 402 -13.23 2.17 11.47
N THR A 403 -12.60 1.16 10.84
CA THR A 403 -12.56 1.02 9.38
C THR A 403 -13.94 0.71 8.80
N VAL A 404 -14.71 -0.17 9.45
CA VAL A 404 -16.10 -0.46 9.06
C VAL A 404 -16.97 0.78 9.19
N LEU A 405 -16.87 1.51 10.32
CA LEU A 405 -17.61 2.76 10.53
C LEU A 405 -17.24 3.81 9.47
N GLN A 406 -15.96 3.96 9.17
CA GLN A 406 -15.49 4.84 8.10
C GLN A 406 -16.10 4.45 6.76
N PHE A 407 -16.09 3.16 6.41
CA PHE A 407 -16.72 2.66 5.19
C PHE A 407 -18.20 3.03 5.12
N LEU A 408 -18.95 2.80 6.20
CA LEU A 408 -20.39 3.12 6.26
C LEU A 408 -20.64 4.61 6.04
N VAL A 409 -19.89 5.48 6.74
CA VAL A 409 -20.01 6.95 6.60
C VAL A 409 -19.64 7.40 5.19
N PHE A 410 -18.55 6.87 4.63
CA PHE A 410 -18.08 7.25 3.30
C PHE A 410 -19.05 6.80 2.20
N TYR A 411 -19.63 5.60 2.31
CA TYR A 411 -20.61 5.08 1.36
C TYR A 411 -21.98 5.77 1.49
N ALA A 412 -22.35 6.20 2.71
CA ALA A 412 -23.51 7.07 2.90
C ALA A 412 -23.28 8.45 2.25
N TRP A 413 -22.08 9.02 2.41
CA TRP A 413 -21.69 10.28 1.78
C TRP A 413 -21.62 10.21 0.24
N LEU A 414 -21.19 9.08 -0.35
CA LEU A 414 -21.25 8.87 -1.80
C LEU A 414 -22.67 9.08 -2.34
N GLY A 415 -23.69 8.75 -1.55
CA GLY A 415 -25.09 9.02 -1.87
C GLY A 415 -25.37 10.50 -2.11
N SER A 416 -24.88 11.39 -1.23
CA SER A 416 -25.05 12.84 -1.39
C SER A 416 -24.14 13.41 -2.48
N ALA A 417 -22.90 12.91 -2.58
CA ALA A 417 -21.91 13.41 -3.56
C ALA A 417 -22.33 13.12 -5.01
N LEU A 418 -22.85 11.92 -5.29
CA LEU A 418 -23.23 11.49 -6.63
C LEU A 418 -24.72 11.65 -6.92
N ARG A 419 -25.53 12.22 -6.00
CA ARG A 419 -27.00 12.30 -6.09
C ARG A 419 -27.68 10.93 -6.31
N TRP A 420 -27.18 9.91 -5.61
CA TRP A 420 -27.74 8.56 -5.63
C TRP A 420 -28.87 8.38 -4.64
N LYS A 421 -29.74 7.39 -4.89
CA LYS A 421 -30.52 6.78 -3.79
C LYS A 421 -29.51 6.23 -2.78
N ARG A 422 -29.64 6.57 -1.50
CA ARG A 422 -28.64 6.27 -0.44
C ARG A 422 -28.13 4.81 -0.43
N LEU A 423 -28.94 3.85 -0.89
CA LEU A 423 -28.60 2.42 -0.92
C LEU A 423 -27.91 1.94 -2.22
N ALA A 424 -27.75 2.78 -3.26
CA ALA A 424 -27.18 2.34 -4.54
C ALA A 424 -25.73 1.86 -4.42
N ALA A 425 -24.90 2.59 -3.66
CA ALA A 425 -23.51 2.22 -3.40
C ALA A 425 -23.39 0.89 -2.65
N PHE A 426 -24.29 0.64 -1.68
CA PHE A 426 -24.35 -0.62 -0.93
C PHE A 426 -24.84 -1.78 -1.80
N ARG A 427 -25.82 -1.55 -2.67
CA ARG A 427 -26.28 -2.58 -3.62
C ARG A 427 -25.17 -3.00 -4.59
N ALA A 428 -24.31 -2.07 -4.98
CA ALA A 428 -23.17 -2.37 -5.85
C ALA A 428 -22.15 -3.32 -5.18
N THR A 429 -22.08 -3.43 -3.86
CA THR A 429 -21.21 -4.43 -3.19
C THR A 429 -21.83 -5.82 -3.12
N GLY A 430 -23.11 -5.97 -3.51
CA GLY A 430 -23.87 -7.22 -3.36
C GLY A 430 -23.23 -8.42 -4.07
N THR A 431 -22.56 -8.21 -5.19
CA THR A 431 -21.88 -9.28 -5.93
C THR A 431 -20.71 -9.88 -5.15
N GLY A 432 -20.00 -9.06 -4.35
CA GLY A 432 -18.98 -9.52 -3.43
C GLY A 432 -19.54 -10.34 -2.28
N TRP A 433 -20.67 -9.94 -1.70
CA TRP A 433 -21.33 -10.69 -0.63
C TRP A 433 -21.89 -12.04 -1.12
N ILE A 434 -22.46 -12.09 -2.32
CA ILE A 434 -22.86 -13.35 -2.95
C ILE A 434 -21.64 -14.26 -3.12
N GLY A 435 -20.51 -13.72 -3.59
CA GLY A 435 -19.26 -14.46 -3.67
C GLY A 435 -18.78 -14.98 -2.31
N ALA A 436 -18.82 -14.16 -1.27
CA ALA A 436 -18.45 -14.57 0.09
C ALA A 436 -19.32 -15.73 0.58
N LEU A 437 -20.65 -15.66 0.39
CA LEU A 437 -21.57 -16.73 0.76
C LEU A 437 -21.30 -18.03 -0.01
N LEU A 438 -20.99 -17.94 -1.31
CA LEU A 438 -20.62 -19.10 -2.13
C LEU A 438 -19.27 -19.70 -1.74
N ALA A 439 -18.38 -18.91 -1.16
CA ALA A 439 -17.06 -19.37 -0.75
C ALA A 439 -17.08 -20.23 0.52
N VAL A 440 -17.98 -19.92 1.47
CA VAL A 440 -18.05 -20.55 2.80
C VAL A 440 -18.06 -22.08 2.76
N PRO A 441 -18.91 -22.77 1.96
CA PRO A 441 -18.96 -24.22 1.95
C PRO A 441 -17.62 -24.88 1.59
N GLY A 442 -16.88 -24.30 0.64
CA GLY A 442 -15.57 -24.85 0.27
C GLY A 442 -14.48 -24.54 1.29
N TYR A 443 -14.55 -23.40 1.98
CA TYR A 443 -13.64 -23.14 3.11
C TYR A 443 -13.88 -24.13 4.25
N ILE A 444 -15.14 -24.42 4.58
CA ILE A 444 -15.50 -25.45 5.56
C ILE A 444 -14.99 -26.82 5.11
N ALA A 445 -15.14 -27.17 3.83
CA ALA A 445 -14.65 -28.44 3.31
C ALA A 445 -13.11 -28.54 3.38
N ILE A 446 -12.39 -27.50 2.97
CA ILE A 446 -10.91 -27.46 3.05
C ILE A 446 -10.45 -27.67 4.50
N ASP A 447 -11.09 -26.99 5.45
CA ASP A 447 -10.75 -27.08 6.87
C ASP A 447 -11.05 -28.47 7.45
N TRP A 448 -12.17 -29.09 7.03
CA TRP A 448 -12.50 -30.46 7.39
C TRP A 448 -11.46 -31.46 6.88
N PHE A 449 -11.03 -31.33 5.62
CA PHE A 449 -10.10 -32.28 4.98
C PHE A 449 -8.63 -32.03 5.32
N MET A 450 -8.26 -30.81 5.73
CA MET A 450 -6.90 -30.44 6.14
C MET A 450 -6.92 -29.70 7.49
N PRO A 451 -7.21 -30.42 8.59
CA PRO A 451 -7.27 -29.84 9.92
C PRO A 451 -5.89 -29.40 10.42
N ASP A 452 -5.86 -28.45 11.34
CA ASP A 452 -4.65 -27.73 11.76
C ASP A 452 -3.54 -28.63 12.34
N TRP A 453 -3.88 -29.71 13.04
CA TRP A 453 -2.90 -30.68 13.56
C TRP A 453 -2.15 -31.42 12.44
N LEU A 454 -2.76 -31.56 11.25
CA LEU A 454 -2.10 -32.13 10.08
C LEU A 454 -1.04 -31.18 9.51
N VAL A 455 -1.17 -29.87 9.78
CA VAL A 455 -0.25 -28.82 9.33
C VAL A 455 0.91 -28.65 10.33
N ASP A 456 0.65 -28.86 11.62
CA ASP A 456 1.67 -28.80 12.68
C ASP A 456 2.65 -30.00 12.65
N ASP A 457 2.18 -31.19 12.26
CA ASP A 457 3.00 -32.42 12.24
C ASP A 457 3.62 -32.79 10.86
N VAL A 458 3.14 -32.22 9.73
CA VAL A 458 3.37 -32.81 8.37
C VAL A 458 3.94 -31.84 7.31
N ASP A 459 5.04 -31.14 7.61
CA ASP A 459 5.92 -30.49 6.61
C ASP A 459 5.35 -29.22 5.89
N ARG A 460 6.23 -28.29 5.51
CA ARG A 460 5.90 -27.00 4.87
C ARG A 460 5.03 -27.15 3.61
N TRP A 461 5.11 -28.30 2.96
CA TRP A 461 4.35 -28.61 1.75
C TRP A 461 2.85 -28.76 2.00
N SER A 462 2.43 -29.27 3.16
CA SER A 462 1.01 -29.38 3.51
C SER A 462 0.37 -27.99 3.66
N LEU A 463 1.07 -27.07 4.31
CA LEU A 463 0.67 -25.66 4.44
C LEU A 463 0.56 -24.98 3.07
N ILE A 464 1.56 -25.16 2.20
CA ILE A 464 1.55 -24.62 0.84
C ILE A 464 0.35 -25.18 0.06
N LEU A 465 0.10 -26.49 0.16
CA LEU A 465 -1.02 -27.14 -0.50
C LEU A 465 -2.37 -26.61 0.00
N LYS A 466 -2.56 -26.47 1.32
CA LYS A 466 -3.77 -25.87 1.93
C LYS A 466 -4.00 -24.46 1.36
N VAL A 467 -2.97 -23.61 1.36
CA VAL A 467 -3.05 -22.24 0.80
C VAL A 467 -3.34 -22.22 -0.70
N LEU A 468 -2.75 -23.14 -1.48
CA LEU A 468 -3.06 -23.28 -2.91
C LEU A 468 -4.51 -23.72 -3.15
N MET A 469 -5.04 -24.64 -2.34
CA MET A 469 -6.43 -25.06 -2.41
C MET A 469 -7.39 -23.91 -2.08
N ILE A 470 -7.07 -23.11 -1.06
CA ILE A 470 -7.84 -21.91 -0.70
C ILE A 470 -7.84 -20.91 -1.86
N ALA A 471 -6.68 -20.63 -2.44
CA ALA A 471 -6.55 -19.73 -3.58
C ALA A 471 -7.32 -20.23 -4.82
N ALA A 472 -7.22 -21.53 -5.11
CA ALA A 472 -7.93 -22.17 -6.22
C ALA A 472 -9.46 -22.11 -6.00
N TRP A 473 -9.94 -22.43 -4.80
CA TRP A 473 -11.37 -22.34 -4.49
C TRP A 473 -11.89 -20.91 -4.57
N THR A 474 -11.15 -19.95 -4.02
CA THR A 474 -11.49 -18.51 -4.11
C THR A 474 -11.56 -18.06 -5.58
N ALA A 475 -10.63 -18.52 -6.43
CA ALA A 475 -10.67 -18.24 -7.86
C ALA A 475 -11.89 -18.87 -8.56
N CYS A 476 -12.24 -20.11 -8.21
CA CYS A 476 -13.46 -20.75 -8.69
C CYS A 476 -14.72 -19.95 -8.30
N VAL A 477 -14.78 -19.43 -7.07
CA VAL A 477 -15.87 -18.56 -6.61
C VAL A 477 -15.95 -17.28 -7.43
N TRP A 478 -14.81 -16.63 -7.68
CA TRP A 478 -14.75 -15.45 -8.54
C TRP A 478 -15.32 -15.76 -9.93
N VAL A 479 -14.83 -16.83 -10.57
CA VAL A 479 -15.34 -17.28 -11.87
C VAL A 479 -16.84 -17.54 -11.78
N ALA A 480 -17.33 -18.33 -10.82
CA ALA A 480 -18.75 -18.65 -10.67
C ALA A 480 -19.64 -17.40 -10.56
N VAL A 481 -19.22 -16.40 -9.77
CA VAL A 481 -19.95 -15.13 -9.68
C VAL A 481 -19.87 -14.33 -10.99
N ALA A 482 -18.73 -14.33 -11.67
CA ALA A 482 -18.60 -13.70 -12.98
C ALA A 482 -19.50 -14.36 -14.05
N LEU A 483 -19.66 -15.68 -14.02
CA LEU A 483 -20.58 -16.39 -14.92
C LEU A 483 -22.04 -16.06 -14.59
N ARG A 484 -22.41 -15.95 -13.30
CA ARG A 484 -23.76 -15.57 -12.86
C ARG A 484 -24.09 -14.10 -13.09
N SER A 485 -23.09 -13.22 -13.03
CA SER A 485 -23.24 -11.78 -13.17
C SER A 485 -22.13 -11.20 -14.06
N PRO A 486 -22.18 -11.45 -15.39
CA PRO A 486 -21.16 -11.02 -16.36
C PRO A 486 -20.85 -9.52 -16.30
N ALA A 487 -21.89 -8.73 -16.03
CA ALA A 487 -21.85 -7.27 -15.91
C ALA A 487 -20.84 -6.76 -14.85
N VAL A 488 -20.38 -7.61 -13.93
CA VAL A 488 -19.33 -7.26 -12.96
C VAL A 488 -17.97 -7.13 -13.62
N VAL A 489 -17.68 -8.00 -14.58
CA VAL A 489 -16.38 -8.06 -15.27
C VAL A 489 -16.38 -7.16 -16.51
N ASP A 490 -17.44 -7.23 -17.32
CA ASP A 490 -17.53 -6.48 -18.58
C ASP A 490 -18.23 -5.12 -18.43
N GLY A 491 -18.77 -4.80 -17.26
CA GLY A 491 -19.55 -3.57 -17.08
C GLY A 491 -20.87 -3.55 -17.87
N GLY A 492 -21.29 -4.65 -18.48
CA GLY A 492 -22.42 -4.71 -19.42
C GLY A 492 -22.05 -4.40 -20.87
N ASP A 493 -20.76 -4.30 -21.19
CA ASP A 493 -20.26 -4.16 -22.56
C ASP A 493 -20.23 -5.54 -23.24
N LEU A 494 -20.96 -5.66 -24.34
CA LEU A 494 -21.10 -6.91 -25.09
C LEU A 494 -19.80 -7.31 -25.82
N GLU A 495 -18.97 -6.36 -26.25
CA GLU A 495 -17.70 -6.65 -26.91
C GLU A 495 -16.68 -7.18 -25.91
N LEU A 496 -16.58 -6.52 -24.74
CA LEU A 496 -15.76 -7.03 -23.64
C LEU A 496 -16.26 -8.41 -23.21
N ARG A 497 -17.59 -8.61 -23.13
CA ARG A 497 -18.19 -9.92 -22.85
C ARG A 497 -17.74 -10.98 -23.83
N ALA A 498 -17.86 -10.71 -25.13
CA ALA A 498 -17.41 -11.63 -26.17
C ALA A 498 -15.91 -11.93 -26.04
N THR A 499 -15.10 -10.93 -25.71
CA THR A 499 -13.64 -11.06 -25.59
C THR A 499 -13.23 -11.97 -24.44
N TRP A 500 -13.76 -11.80 -23.23
CA TRP A 500 -13.37 -12.65 -22.10
C TRP A 500 -14.06 -14.02 -22.13
N THR A 501 -15.28 -14.12 -22.66
CA THR A 501 -15.97 -15.41 -22.83
C THR A 501 -15.34 -16.28 -23.92
N ALA A 502 -14.58 -15.70 -24.85
CA ALA A 502 -13.81 -16.47 -25.85
C ALA A 502 -12.72 -17.36 -25.22
N TYR A 503 -12.24 -17.03 -24.02
CA TYR A 503 -11.30 -17.86 -23.26
C TYR A 503 -11.99 -18.98 -22.46
N LEU A 504 -13.32 -19.01 -22.40
CA LEU A 504 -14.08 -20.06 -21.74
C LEU A 504 -14.35 -21.26 -22.68
N PRO A 505 -14.64 -22.45 -22.12
CA PRO A 505 -15.16 -23.56 -22.90
C PRO A 505 -16.39 -23.14 -23.73
N LYS A 506 -16.47 -23.56 -25.00
CA LYS A 506 -17.48 -23.11 -25.98
C LYS A 506 -18.94 -23.24 -25.49
N TRP A 507 -19.23 -24.24 -24.66
CA TRP A 507 -20.56 -24.48 -24.10
C TRP A 507 -20.98 -23.43 -23.06
N LEU A 508 -20.02 -22.95 -22.27
CA LEU A 508 -20.18 -21.88 -21.28
C LEU A 508 -20.27 -20.51 -21.96
N GLY A 509 -19.39 -20.24 -22.92
CA GLY A 509 -19.36 -18.96 -23.64
C GLY A 509 -20.68 -18.64 -24.35
N LYS A 510 -21.34 -19.65 -24.96
CA LYS A 510 -22.64 -19.47 -25.64
C LYS A 510 -23.80 -19.13 -24.71
N HIS A 511 -23.76 -19.56 -23.45
CA HIS A 511 -24.80 -19.26 -22.46
C HIS A 511 -24.67 -17.84 -21.90
N ILE A 512 -23.46 -17.29 -21.89
CA ILE A 512 -23.15 -15.99 -21.28
C ILE A 512 -23.22 -14.86 -22.32
N ALA A 513 -22.91 -15.16 -23.58
CA ALA A 513 -23.01 -14.21 -24.69
C ALA A 513 -24.46 -13.89 -25.12
N LYS A 514 -25.43 -14.72 -24.72
CA LYS A 514 -26.86 -14.44 -24.82
C LYS A 514 -27.33 -13.65 -23.61
#